data_AF-A0A1A5YP44-F1
#
_entry.id   AF-A0A1A5YP44-F1
#
_cell.length_a   1.000
_cell.length_b   1.000
_cell.length_c   1.000
_cell.angle_alpha   90.00
_cell.angle_beta   90.00
_cell.angle_gamma   90.00
#
_symmetry.space_group_name_H-M   'P 1'
#
loop_
_entity.id
_entity.type
_entity.pdbx_description
1 polymer ?
#
loop_
_entity_poly.entity_id
_entity_poly.type
_entity_poly.pdbx_seq_one_letter_code
_entity_poly.pdbx_strand_id
1 'polypeptide(L)'
;MDIITPQLLYHGTTSGTVDSFRSKLLDSQYWKPGKDFGEGFYTTISIAQARKWAHKGAKESWDGSKPCVLVVELKSVPPGITPLLFLSDSHGWAGFVYQHRKASVKGHDPCAAHPEIIIGPMADNDTGKIVQKGIQLNKDEDWFYEQITTSRKGRKLDSLQLGNQVVFCSEIWEPALVFVGCHIYTGGRWIYEDARSYNQTQHV
;
A
#
# COMPACT_ATOMS: atom_id res chain seq x y z
N MET A 1 -10.69 17.44 -15.88
CA MET A 1 -10.24 16.08 -16.26
C MET A 1 -10.91 15.15 -15.27
N ASP A 2 -11.91 14.40 -15.71
CA ASP A 2 -12.68 13.53 -14.82
C ASP A 2 -11.90 12.23 -14.62
N ILE A 3 -11.32 12.06 -13.44
CA ILE A 3 -10.64 10.81 -13.07
C ILE A 3 -11.72 9.87 -12.53
N ILE A 4 -11.98 8.78 -13.25
CA ILE A 4 -12.80 7.67 -12.74
C ILE A 4 -11.89 6.83 -11.85
N THR A 5 -12.06 6.94 -10.54
CA THR A 5 -11.32 6.11 -9.57
C THR A 5 -11.95 4.71 -9.51
N PRO A 6 -11.15 3.64 -9.34
CA PRO A 6 -11.72 2.35 -8.96
C PRO A 6 -12.51 2.53 -7.68
N GLN A 7 -13.78 2.12 -7.70
CA GLN A 7 -14.66 2.32 -6.55
C GLN A 7 -14.19 1.50 -5.34
N LEU A 8 -13.53 0.37 -5.55
CA LEU A 8 -13.03 -0.50 -4.48
C LEU A 8 -11.51 -0.64 -4.51
N LEU A 9 -10.93 -0.51 -3.33
CA LEU A 9 -9.52 -0.67 -3.01
C LEU A 9 -9.38 -1.75 -1.94
N TYR A 10 -8.25 -2.46 -1.95
CA TYR A 10 -7.98 -3.57 -1.05
C TYR A 10 -6.70 -3.31 -0.25
N HIS A 11 -6.76 -3.60 1.05
CA HIS A 11 -5.60 -3.51 1.95
C HIS A 11 -5.35 -4.87 2.61
N GLY A 12 -4.16 -5.42 2.45
CA GLY A 12 -3.77 -6.65 3.13
C GLY A 12 -3.21 -6.37 4.53
N THR A 13 -3.83 -6.96 5.54
CA THR A 13 -3.49 -6.83 6.97
C THR A 13 -3.74 -8.15 7.70
N THR A 14 -3.86 -8.13 9.03
CA THR A 14 -4.25 -9.25 9.87
C THR A 14 -5.58 -8.99 10.59
N SER A 15 -6.27 -10.06 10.97
CA SER A 15 -7.60 -10.00 11.59
C SER A 15 -7.63 -9.22 12.91
N GLY A 16 -6.51 -9.17 13.64
CA GLY A 16 -6.40 -8.43 14.90
C GLY A 16 -6.49 -6.90 14.76
N THR A 17 -6.37 -6.38 13.53
CA THR A 17 -6.43 -4.93 13.26
C THR A 17 -7.81 -4.44 12.80
N VAL A 18 -8.75 -5.36 12.56
CA VAL A 18 -10.05 -5.03 11.94
C VAL A 18 -10.83 -4.01 12.78
N ASP A 19 -10.86 -4.15 14.10
CA ASP A 19 -11.59 -3.23 14.97
C ASP A 19 -10.98 -1.81 14.97
N SER A 20 -9.66 -1.70 14.91
CA SER A 20 -8.98 -0.41 14.74
C SER A 20 -9.39 0.25 13.41
N PHE A 21 -9.41 -0.51 12.32
CA PHE A 21 -9.83 -0.01 11.01
C PHE A 21 -11.32 0.32 10.92
N ARG A 22 -12.17 -0.29 11.75
CA ARG A 22 -13.58 0.12 11.90
C ARG A 22 -13.71 1.50 12.54
N SER A 23 -12.82 1.82 13.48
CA SER A 23 -12.81 3.11 14.16
C SER A 23 -12.25 4.22 13.27
N LYS A 24 -11.12 3.96 12.60
CA LYS A 24 -10.43 4.93 11.73
C LYS A 24 -9.61 4.20 10.67
N LEU A 25 -9.80 4.54 9.39
CA LEU A 25 -9.05 3.91 8.29
C LEU A 25 -7.63 4.48 8.17
N LEU A 26 -7.53 5.80 8.18
CA LEU A 26 -6.30 6.56 8.03
C LEU A 26 -5.81 7.04 9.39
N ASP A 27 -4.81 6.35 9.91
CA ASP A 27 -4.16 6.73 11.15
C ASP A 27 -2.64 6.71 10.99
N SER A 28 -2.09 7.90 10.81
CA SER A 28 -0.68 8.18 10.58
C SER A 28 0.23 7.69 11.70
N GLN A 29 -0.29 7.47 12.91
CA GLN A 29 0.49 6.91 14.00
C GLN A 29 0.99 5.48 13.69
N TYR A 30 0.28 4.73 12.83
CA TYR A 30 0.63 3.37 12.45
C TYR A 30 1.39 3.26 11.13
N TRP A 31 1.53 4.36 10.38
CA TRP A 31 2.29 4.37 9.14
C TRP A 31 3.78 4.19 9.43
N LYS A 32 4.43 3.38 8.59
CA LYS A 32 5.82 2.96 8.75
C LYS A 32 6.68 3.64 7.67
N PRO A 33 7.86 4.18 8.03
CA PRO A 33 8.83 4.69 7.06
C PRO A 33 9.45 3.54 6.25
N GLY A 34 10.30 3.87 5.27
CA GLY A 34 11.04 2.88 4.47
C GLY A 34 10.16 2.03 3.55
N LYS A 35 9.03 2.59 3.08
CA LYS A 35 8.11 1.99 2.09
C LYS A 35 8.30 2.63 0.72
N ASP A 36 7.68 2.06 -0.31
CA ASP A 36 7.91 2.48 -1.70
C ASP A 36 7.59 3.95 -1.93
N PHE A 37 6.49 4.46 -1.35
CA PHE A 37 6.04 5.83 -1.51
C PHE A 37 5.97 6.58 -0.18
N GLY A 38 6.83 6.24 0.79
CA GLY A 38 6.85 6.88 2.10
C GLY A 38 5.76 6.39 3.06
N GLU A 39 5.49 7.19 4.09
CA GLU A 39 4.47 6.90 5.09
C GLU A 39 3.06 7.11 4.52
N GLY A 40 2.19 6.11 4.69
CA GLY A 40 0.83 6.19 4.18
C GLY A 40 0.05 4.91 4.40
N PHE A 41 -1.24 4.98 4.06
CA PHE A 41 -2.13 3.83 4.00
C PHE A 41 -2.09 3.22 2.60
N TYR A 42 -1.49 2.04 2.49
CA TYR A 42 -1.25 1.35 1.22
C TYR A 42 -2.42 0.46 0.83
N THR A 43 -2.99 0.71 -0.34
CA THR A 43 -4.03 -0.12 -0.93
C THR A 43 -3.66 -0.54 -2.35
N THR A 44 -4.46 -1.42 -2.96
CA THR A 44 -4.30 -1.90 -4.34
C THR A 44 -5.68 -2.14 -4.96
N ILE A 45 -5.79 -2.13 -6.28
CA ILE A 45 -7.04 -2.52 -6.98
C ILE A 45 -7.15 -4.05 -7.12
N SER A 46 -6.08 -4.79 -6.82
CA SER A 46 -6.00 -6.24 -6.96
C SER A 46 -6.20 -6.94 -5.62
N ILE A 47 -7.36 -7.56 -5.43
CA ILE A 47 -7.61 -8.40 -4.25
C ILE A 47 -6.57 -9.54 -4.14
N ALA A 48 -6.11 -10.09 -5.25
CA ALA A 48 -5.09 -11.13 -5.25
C ALA A 48 -3.75 -10.63 -4.68
N GLN A 49 -3.37 -9.38 -5.01
CA GLN A 49 -2.19 -8.73 -4.45
C GLN A 49 -2.36 -8.44 -2.96
N ALA A 50 -3.51 -7.91 -2.54
CA ALA A 50 -3.81 -7.68 -1.13
C ALA A 50 -3.78 -8.99 -0.31
N ARG A 51 -4.26 -10.12 -0.87
CA ARG A 51 -4.15 -11.44 -0.22
C ARG A 51 -2.70 -11.87 -0.01
N LYS A 52 -1.80 -11.62 -0.96
CA LYS A 52 -0.35 -11.88 -0.78
C LYS A 52 0.20 -11.05 0.37
N TRP A 53 -0.16 -9.77 0.47
CA TRP A 53 0.25 -8.90 1.58
C TRP A 53 -0.29 -9.39 2.92
N ALA A 54 -1.57 -9.76 2.98
CA ALA A 54 -2.21 -10.29 4.18
C ALA A 54 -1.52 -11.56 4.70
N HIS A 55 -1.19 -12.50 3.81
CA HIS A 55 -0.44 -13.70 4.20
C HIS A 55 0.96 -13.37 4.71
N LYS A 56 1.65 -12.44 4.06
CA LYS A 56 2.96 -11.98 4.52
C LYS A 56 2.86 -11.34 5.91
N GLY A 57 1.91 -10.43 6.11
CA GLY A 57 1.67 -9.76 7.39
C GLY A 57 1.35 -10.75 8.51
N ALA A 58 0.45 -11.72 8.26
CA ALA A 58 0.10 -12.75 9.24
C ALA A 58 1.26 -13.69 9.59
N LYS A 59 2.17 -13.95 8.63
CA LYS A 59 3.39 -14.74 8.90
C LYS A 59 4.39 -13.98 9.77
N GLU A 60 4.39 -12.65 9.67
CA GLU A 60 5.26 -11.76 10.44
C GLU A 60 4.65 -11.39 11.81
N SER A 61 3.36 -11.62 12.04
CA SER A 61 2.68 -11.41 13.33
C SER A 61 2.85 -12.60 14.27
N TRP A 62 3.13 -12.33 15.55
CA TRP A 62 3.30 -13.36 16.60
C TRP A 62 2.06 -13.62 17.45
N ASP A 63 0.97 -12.89 17.21
CA ASP A 63 -0.28 -12.91 18.00
C ASP A 63 -1.29 -13.98 17.52
N GLY A 64 -0.92 -14.78 16.52
CA GLY A 64 -1.82 -15.79 15.94
C GLY A 64 -2.95 -15.21 15.08
N SER A 65 -2.88 -13.91 14.74
CA SER A 65 -3.88 -13.26 13.89
C SER A 65 -3.88 -13.85 12.47
N LYS A 66 -5.06 -13.87 11.86
CA LYS A 66 -5.29 -14.50 10.55
C LYS A 66 -5.04 -13.50 9.42
N PRO A 67 -4.62 -13.94 8.22
CA PRO A 67 -4.59 -13.07 7.04
C PRO A 67 -5.96 -12.42 6.82
N CYS A 68 -5.97 -11.10 6.66
CA CYS A 68 -7.18 -10.31 6.46
C CYS A 68 -6.99 -9.35 5.28
N VAL A 69 -8.01 -9.20 4.44
CA VAL A 69 -8.04 -8.19 3.38
C VAL A 69 -9.20 -7.26 3.63
N LEU A 70 -8.93 -5.98 3.90
CA LEU A 70 -9.96 -4.96 3.99
C LEU A 70 -10.44 -4.61 2.58
N VAL A 71 -11.74 -4.31 2.48
CA VAL A 71 -12.40 -3.74 1.31
C VAL A 71 -12.74 -2.30 1.66
N VAL A 72 -12.15 -1.36 0.93
CA VAL A 72 -12.29 0.07 1.15
C VAL A 72 -12.90 0.69 -0.10
N GLU A 73 -13.96 1.48 0.07
CA GLU A 73 -14.55 2.25 -1.01
C GLU A 73 -13.98 3.67 -1.02
N LEU A 74 -13.56 4.15 -2.19
CA LEU A 74 -13.21 5.57 -2.41
C LEU A 74 -14.43 6.28 -3.00
N LYS A 75 -15.12 7.07 -2.18
CA LYS A 75 -16.39 7.73 -2.55
C LYS A 75 -16.20 8.95 -3.43
N SER A 76 -15.15 9.73 -3.18
CA SER A 76 -14.91 11.01 -3.83
C SER A 76 -13.45 11.42 -3.71
N VAL A 77 -12.98 12.22 -4.64
CA VAL A 77 -11.68 12.90 -4.52
C VAL A 77 -11.91 14.28 -3.90
N PRO A 78 -11.24 14.64 -2.77
CA PRO A 78 -11.35 15.98 -2.21
C PRO A 78 -10.89 17.04 -3.23
N PRO A 79 -11.51 18.24 -3.24
CA PRO A 79 -11.13 19.29 -4.17
C PRO A 79 -9.72 19.79 -3.91
N GLY A 80 -9.00 20.16 -4.98
CA GLY A 80 -7.65 20.74 -4.88
C GLY A 80 -6.52 19.72 -4.69
N ILE A 81 -6.84 18.43 -4.51
CA ILE A 81 -5.81 17.39 -4.42
C ILE A 81 -5.29 17.04 -5.81
N THR A 82 -3.98 17.08 -5.99
CA THR A 82 -3.31 16.63 -7.22
C THR A 82 -2.59 15.31 -6.96
N PRO A 83 -3.03 14.19 -7.55
CA PRO A 83 -2.37 12.91 -7.36
C PRO A 83 -0.99 12.88 -8.05
N LEU A 84 0.00 12.25 -7.40
CA LEU A 84 1.22 11.84 -8.09
C LEU A 84 0.99 10.48 -8.76
N LEU A 85 1.08 10.44 -10.08
CA LEU A 85 0.77 9.27 -10.90
C LEU A 85 2.02 8.74 -11.60
N PHE A 86 2.39 7.49 -11.31
CA PHE A 86 3.37 6.72 -12.06
C PHE A 86 2.64 5.68 -12.90
N LEU A 87 2.51 5.92 -14.21
CA LEU A 87 1.77 5.03 -15.11
C LEU A 87 2.53 3.74 -15.47
N SER A 88 3.85 3.74 -15.32
CA SER A 88 4.73 2.62 -15.60
C SER A 88 5.99 2.69 -14.73
N ASP A 89 6.82 1.65 -14.81
CA ASP A 89 8.22 1.76 -14.40
C ASP A 89 8.90 2.90 -15.18
N SER A 90 9.70 3.68 -14.48
CA SER A 90 10.52 4.77 -15.04
C SER A 90 11.65 5.10 -14.07
N HIS A 91 12.67 5.82 -14.55
CA HIS A 91 13.73 6.32 -13.67
C HIS A 91 13.18 7.26 -12.59
N GLY A 92 12.21 8.11 -12.91
CA GLY A 92 11.56 9.00 -11.93
C GLY A 92 10.82 8.23 -10.83
N TRP A 93 10.09 7.16 -11.21
CA TRP A 93 9.46 6.26 -10.23
C TRP A 93 10.50 5.55 -9.36
N ALA A 94 11.55 4.98 -9.97
CA ALA A 94 12.57 4.24 -9.23
C ALA A 94 13.38 5.14 -8.29
N GLY A 95 13.73 6.36 -8.73
CA GLY A 95 14.37 7.37 -7.90
C GLY A 95 13.49 7.75 -6.71
N PHE A 96 12.21 8.01 -6.95
CA PHE A 96 11.23 8.29 -5.89
C PHE A 96 11.18 7.13 -4.88
N VAL A 97 11.06 5.89 -5.36
CA VAL A 97 11.05 4.69 -4.50
C VAL A 97 12.36 4.56 -3.72
N TYR A 98 13.50 4.78 -4.34
CA TYR A 98 14.80 4.62 -3.69
C TYR A 98 14.97 5.59 -2.52
N GLN A 99 14.63 6.87 -2.73
CA GLN A 99 14.74 7.89 -1.69
C GLN A 99 13.82 7.61 -0.50
N HIS A 100 12.56 7.21 -0.74
CA HIS A 100 11.61 6.88 0.34
C HIS A 100 11.97 5.58 1.07
N ARG A 101 12.55 4.60 0.37
CA ARG A 101 13.07 3.39 1.00
C ARG A 101 14.30 3.64 1.87
N LYS A 102 15.14 4.63 1.52
CA LYS A 102 16.28 5.07 2.33
C LYS A 102 15.84 5.86 3.57
N ALA A 103 14.72 6.58 3.48
CA ALA A 103 14.11 7.29 4.59
C ALA A 103 13.46 6.29 5.58
N SER A 104 14.27 5.69 6.46
CA SER A 104 13.83 4.66 7.41
C SER A 104 13.42 5.21 8.79
N VAL A 105 13.53 6.53 9.00
CA VAL A 105 13.17 7.20 10.25
C VAL A 105 11.78 7.82 10.11
N LYS A 106 10.91 7.59 11.09
CA LYS A 106 9.53 8.09 11.07
C LYS A 106 9.52 9.61 11.05
N GLY A 107 8.68 10.21 10.20
CA GLY A 107 8.57 11.66 10.02
C GLY A 107 9.70 12.30 9.22
N HIS A 108 10.65 11.51 8.71
CA HIS A 108 11.68 11.99 7.79
C HIS A 108 11.24 11.71 6.35
N ASP A 109 10.80 12.75 5.65
CA ASP A 109 10.35 12.67 4.26
C ASP A 109 11.40 13.29 3.32
N PRO A 110 11.84 12.60 2.25
CA PRO A 110 12.77 13.18 1.28
C PRO A 110 12.11 14.25 0.37
N CYS A 111 10.79 14.36 0.35
CA CYS A 111 10.07 15.35 -0.44
C CYS A 111 10.01 16.70 0.28
N ALA A 112 10.17 17.79 -0.47
CA ALA A 112 9.91 19.14 0.06
C ALA A 112 8.43 19.34 0.42
N ALA A 113 7.54 18.75 -0.37
CA ALA A 113 6.12 18.63 -0.10
C ALA A 113 5.67 17.24 -0.57
N HIS A 114 5.31 16.36 0.37
CA HIS A 114 4.91 15.00 0.03
C HIS A 114 3.50 15.00 -0.59
N PRO A 115 3.27 14.30 -1.72
CA PRO A 115 1.95 14.21 -2.32
C PRO A 115 0.93 13.55 -1.40
N GLU A 116 -0.31 14.04 -1.38
CA GLU A 116 -1.34 13.50 -0.49
C GLU A 116 -1.88 12.14 -0.93
N ILE A 117 -1.77 11.83 -2.23
CA ILE A 117 -2.06 10.52 -2.79
C ILE A 117 -1.05 10.18 -3.89
N ILE A 118 -0.59 8.93 -3.89
CA ILE A 118 0.37 8.42 -4.86
C ILE A 118 -0.18 7.13 -5.46
N ILE A 119 -0.16 7.04 -6.78
CA ILE A 119 -0.63 5.87 -7.54
C ILE A 119 0.49 5.40 -8.45
N GLY A 120 0.88 4.14 -8.35
CA GLY A 120 1.97 3.62 -9.17
C GLY A 120 2.18 2.12 -9.08
N PRO A 121 3.14 1.58 -9.88
CA PRO A 121 3.51 0.18 -9.81
C PRO A 121 4.29 -0.14 -8.53
N MET A 122 4.23 -1.40 -8.11
CA MET A 122 5.01 -1.89 -6.97
C MET A 122 6.46 -2.22 -7.35
N ALA A 123 7.40 -1.99 -6.43
CA ALA A 123 8.73 -2.57 -6.52
C ALA A 123 8.71 -4.00 -5.92
N ASP A 124 8.49 -5.04 -6.73
CA ASP A 124 8.28 -6.44 -6.27
C ASP A 124 9.56 -7.30 -6.20
N ASN A 125 10.69 -6.74 -5.73
CA ASN A 125 12.00 -7.41 -5.82
C ASN A 125 12.80 -7.46 -4.50
N ASP A 126 12.13 -7.69 -3.37
CA ASP A 126 12.76 -7.62 -2.04
C ASP A 126 13.50 -6.28 -1.86
N THR A 127 12.80 -5.20 -2.20
CA THR A 127 13.30 -3.83 -2.34
C THR A 127 14.13 -3.40 -1.13
N GLY A 128 13.77 -3.83 0.08
CA GLY A 128 14.55 -3.57 1.29
C GLY A 128 15.99 -4.10 1.21
N LYS A 129 16.20 -5.34 0.73
CA LYS A 129 17.54 -5.90 0.55
C LYS A 129 18.31 -5.21 -0.57
N ILE A 130 17.63 -4.87 -1.67
CA ILE A 130 18.26 -4.13 -2.78
C ILE A 130 18.75 -2.76 -2.29
N VAL A 131 17.93 -2.03 -1.53
CA VAL A 131 18.29 -0.73 -0.96
C VAL A 131 19.49 -0.86 -0.03
N GLN A 132 19.49 -1.84 0.89
CA GLN A 132 20.63 -2.06 1.78
C GLN A 132 21.92 -2.34 1.02
N LYS A 133 21.85 -3.18 -0.02
CA LYS A 133 22.99 -3.45 -0.90
C LYS A 133 23.44 -2.19 -1.66
N GLY A 134 22.50 -1.38 -2.12
CA GLY A 134 22.77 -0.11 -2.81
C GLY A 134 23.52 0.87 -1.90
N ILE A 135 23.08 1.02 -0.64
CA ILE A 135 23.77 1.85 0.35
C ILE A 135 25.19 1.33 0.61
N GLN A 136 25.34 0.04 0.88
CA GLN A 136 26.66 -0.58 1.18
C GLN A 136 27.65 -0.44 0.03
N LEU A 137 27.17 -0.50 -1.21
CA LEU A 137 28.00 -0.42 -2.42
C LEU A 137 28.06 0.99 -3.03
N ASN A 138 27.50 2.00 -2.35
CA ASN A 138 27.37 3.38 -2.82
C ASN A 138 26.81 3.48 -4.25
N LYS A 139 25.67 2.83 -4.48
CA LYS A 139 24.97 2.78 -5.77
C LYS A 139 23.88 3.85 -5.88
N ASP A 140 23.67 4.30 -7.10
CA ASP A 140 22.72 5.33 -7.49
C ASP A 140 21.33 4.75 -7.84
N GLU A 141 20.43 5.65 -8.24
CA GLU A 141 19.04 5.37 -8.62
C GLU A 141 18.95 4.54 -9.91
N ASP A 142 19.89 4.71 -10.84
CA ASP A 142 19.94 3.95 -12.10
C ASP A 142 20.27 2.48 -11.83
N TRP A 143 21.26 2.21 -11.00
CA TRP A 143 21.54 0.86 -10.53
C TRP A 143 20.33 0.27 -9.81
N PHE A 144 19.67 1.05 -8.95
CA PHE A 144 18.48 0.60 -8.22
C PHE A 144 17.35 0.21 -9.17
N TYR A 145 17.04 1.05 -10.16
CA TYR A 145 16.05 0.79 -11.21
C TYR A 145 16.32 -0.55 -11.88
N GLU A 146 17.55 -0.78 -12.37
CA GLU A 146 17.93 -2.05 -13.00
C GLU A 146 17.66 -3.25 -12.09
N GLN A 147 17.97 -3.14 -10.79
CA GLN A 147 17.75 -4.23 -9.85
C GLN A 147 16.26 -4.51 -9.60
N ILE A 148 15.42 -3.48 -9.50
CA ILE A 148 13.99 -3.67 -9.20
C ILE A 148 13.14 -3.99 -10.43
N THR A 149 13.63 -3.73 -11.64
CA THR A 149 12.95 -4.07 -12.89
C THR A 149 13.51 -5.30 -13.58
N THR A 150 14.47 -6.02 -12.99
CA THR A 150 15.06 -7.22 -13.59
C THR A 150 14.81 -8.43 -12.70
N SER A 151 14.23 -9.48 -13.28
CA SER A 151 14.05 -10.76 -12.59
C SER A 151 15.39 -11.46 -12.34
N ARG A 152 15.40 -12.44 -11.42
CA ARG A 152 16.59 -13.30 -11.17
C ARG A 152 17.14 -14.00 -12.42
N LYS A 153 16.32 -14.15 -13.48
CA LYS A 153 16.71 -14.76 -14.76
C LYS A 153 17.17 -13.72 -15.80
N GLY A 154 17.41 -12.47 -15.39
CA GLY A 154 17.86 -11.39 -16.28
C GLY A 154 16.79 -10.82 -17.21
N ARG A 155 15.52 -11.23 -17.06
CA ARG A 155 14.42 -10.68 -17.88
C ARG A 155 13.86 -9.43 -17.23
N LYS A 156 13.61 -8.38 -18.03
CA LYS A 156 12.87 -7.20 -17.58
C LYS A 156 11.49 -7.62 -17.07
N LEU A 157 11.14 -7.15 -15.88
CA LEU A 157 9.82 -7.31 -15.30
C LEU A 157 8.85 -6.40 -16.05
N ASP A 158 7.73 -6.96 -16.47
CA ASP A 158 6.63 -6.20 -17.04
C ASP A 158 5.95 -5.40 -15.92
N SER A 159 5.85 -4.09 -16.06
CA SER A 159 5.20 -3.22 -15.06
C SER A 159 3.75 -3.60 -14.82
N LEU A 160 3.07 -4.22 -15.79
CA LEU A 160 1.73 -4.78 -15.61
C LEU A 160 1.71 -5.96 -14.64
N GLN A 161 2.83 -6.68 -14.50
CA GLN A 161 2.95 -7.84 -13.61
C GLN A 161 3.34 -7.47 -12.18
N LEU A 162 3.94 -6.30 -11.97
CA LEU A 162 4.32 -5.80 -10.64
C LEU A 162 3.10 -5.52 -9.76
N GLY A 163 1.91 -5.36 -10.36
CA GLY A 163 0.72 -4.88 -9.67
C GLY A 163 0.82 -3.40 -9.35
N ASN A 164 -0.13 -2.88 -8.58
CA ASN A 164 -0.22 -1.45 -8.30
C ASN A 164 -0.40 -1.16 -6.81
N GLN A 165 -0.13 0.08 -6.47
CA GLN A 165 -0.34 0.66 -5.15
C GLN A 165 -1.10 1.99 -5.33
N VAL A 166 -2.12 2.18 -4.50
CA VAL A 166 -2.80 3.46 -4.27
C VAL A 166 -2.56 3.80 -2.81
N VAL A 167 -1.79 4.85 -2.56
CA VAL A 167 -1.29 5.19 -1.23
C VAL A 167 -1.84 6.53 -0.81
N PHE A 168 -2.55 6.55 0.32
CA PHE A 168 -3.06 7.77 0.94
C PHE A 168 -2.03 8.22 1.98
N CYS A 169 -1.36 9.34 1.72
CA CYS A 169 -0.27 9.86 2.54
C CYS A 169 -0.73 10.99 3.48
N SER A 170 -2.04 11.26 3.53
CA SER A 170 -2.65 12.28 4.39
C SER A 170 -4.00 11.80 4.91
N GLU A 171 -4.29 12.07 6.18
CA GLU A 171 -5.58 11.75 6.81
C GLU A 171 -6.73 12.64 6.28
N ILE A 172 -6.44 13.66 5.47
CA ILE A 172 -7.48 14.47 4.78
C ILE A 172 -8.41 13.61 3.91
N TRP A 173 -7.94 12.42 3.51
CA TRP A 173 -8.70 11.45 2.74
C TRP A 173 -9.69 10.63 3.56
N GLU A 174 -9.66 10.70 4.90
CA GLU A 174 -10.51 9.87 5.76
C GLU A 174 -12.01 10.00 5.41
N PRO A 175 -12.59 11.21 5.21
CA PRO A 175 -14.01 11.34 4.86
C PRO A 175 -14.37 10.78 3.48
N ALA A 176 -13.37 10.61 2.60
CA ALA A 176 -13.53 10.08 1.26
C ALA A 176 -13.46 8.54 1.22
N LEU A 177 -13.00 7.89 2.29
CA LEU A 177 -12.84 6.45 2.37
C LEU A 177 -13.91 5.80 3.25
N VAL A 178 -14.39 4.65 2.85
CA VAL A 178 -15.36 3.87 3.63
C VAL A 178 -14.91 2.44 3.78
N PHE A 179 -14.89 1.95 5.01
CA PHE A 179 -14.66 0.54 5.29
C PHE A 179 -15.92 -0.26 4.98
N VAL A 180 -15.89 -1.01 3.89
CA VAL A 180 -17.05 -1.76 3.38
C VAL A 180 -17.18 -3.11 4.07
N GLY A 181 -16.06 -3.77 4.32
CA GLY A 181 -16.01 -5.13 4.87
C GLY A 181 -14.62 -5.71 4.78
N CYS A 182 -14.43 -6.96 5.19
CA CYS A 182 -13.15 -7.62 5.08
C CYS A 182 -13.28 -9.10 4.72
N HIS A 183 -12.23 -9.66 4.14
CA HIS A 183 -12.08 -11.08 3.94
C HIS A 183 -11.07 -11.64 4.95
N ILE A 184 -11.46 -12.61 5.77
CA ILE A 184 -10.57 -13.29 6.72
C ILE A 184 -10.29 -14.70 6.23
N TYR A 185 -9.01 -15.09 6.20
CA TYR A 185 -8.60 -16.44 5.81
C TYR A 185 -8.67 -17.39 7.00
N THR A 186 -9.57 -18.38 6.94
CA THR A 186 -9.75 -19.38 8.00
C THR A 186 -10.10 -20.73 7.39
N GLY A 187 -9.52 -21.81 7.93
CA GLY A 187 -9.82 -23.17 7.45
C GLY A 187 -9.57 -23.38 5.95
N GLY A 188 -8.56 -22.74 5.37
CA GLY A 188 -8.21 -22.90 3.96
C GLY A 188 -9.00 -22.05 2.96
N ARG A 189 -9.89 -21.17 3.43
CA ARG A 189 -10.73 -20.33 2.57
C ARG A 189 -10.85 -18.90 3.08
N TRP A 190 -11.18 -17.98 2.18
CA TRP A 190 -11.52 -16.59 2.51
C TRP A 190 -13.01 -16.48 2.82
N ILE A 191 -13.35 -15.96 4.00
CA ILE A 191 -14.72 -15.66 4.42
C ILE A 191 -14.90 -14.16 4.42
N TYR A 192 -15.96 -13.65 3.78
CA TYR A 192 -16.28 -12.23 3.78
C TYR A 192 -17.17 -11.87 4.96
N GLU A 193 -16.85 -10.76 5.61
CA GLU A 193 -17.64 -10.13 6.66
C GLU A 193 -17.99 -8.71 6.22
N ASP A 194 -19.28 -8.40 6.12
CA ASP A 194 -19.74 -7.05 5.78
C ASP A 194 -19.58 -6.15 7.01
N ALA A 195 -18.96 -4.99 6.84
CA ALA A 195 -18.79 -4.04 7.94
C ALA A 195 -20.03 -3.15 8.13
N ARG A 196 -20.87 -3.00 7.10
CA ARG A 196 -22.06 -2.14 7.12
C ARG A 196 -23.22 -2.73 7.91
N SER A 197 -23.29 -4.06 8.02
CA SER A 197 -24.29 -4.75 8.82
C SER A 197 -24.08 -4.60 10.33
N TYR A 198 -22.86 -4.27 10.78
CA TYR A 198 -22.54 -4.07 12.20
C TYR A 198 -23.16 -2.79 12.78
N ASN A 199 -23.38 -1.76 11.95
CA ASN A 199 -24.01 -0.51 12.38
C ASN A 199 -25.54 -0.60 12.52
N GLN A 200 -26.17 -1.68 12.03
CA GLN A 200 -27.62 -1.88 12.15
C GLN A 200 -28.01 -2.54 13.49
N THR A 201 -27.11 -3.29 14.12
CA THR A 201 -27.38 -4.03 15.36
C THR A 201 -27.09 -3.28 16.65
N GLN A 202 -26.48 -2.09 16.59
CA GLN A 202 -26.25 -1.24 17.78
C GLN A 202 -27.35 -0.19 18.04
N HIS A 203 -28.40 -0.18 17.22
CA HIS A 203 -29.55 0.73 17.36
C HIS A 203 -30.89 0.00 17.58
N VAL A 204 -30.84 -1.23 18.11
CA VAL A 204 -32.04 -1.99 18.52
C VAL A 204 -32.04 -2.17 20.04
#